data_AF-A0A354WMI9-F1
#
_entry.id   AF-A0A354WMI9-F1
#
_cell.length_a   1.000
_cell.length_b   1.000
_cell.length_c   1.000
_cell.angle_alpha   90.00
_cell.angle_beta   90.00
_cell.angle_gamma   90.00
#
_symmetry.space_group_name_H-M   'P 1'
#
loop_
_entity.id
_entity.type
_entity.pdbx_description
1 polymer ?
#
loop_
_entity_poly.entity_id
_entity_poly.type
_entity_poly.pdbx_seq_one_letter_code
_entity_poly.pdbx_strand_id
1 'polypeptide(L)' 'HHIVVRLPYAMGGMVETLHDGAQVKSVDYTPEGIEIEAVVDGILYGRLREYIIREC' A
#
# COMPACT_ATOMS: atom_id res chain seq x y z
N HIS A 1 -7.10 1.48 -9.30
CA HIS A 1 -6.24 0.29 -9.38
C HIS A 1 -6.25 -0.34 -8.00
N HIS A 2 -6.79 -1.55 -7.88
CA HIS A 2 -6.87 -2.24 -6.59
C HIS A 2 -5.58 -3.03 -6.40
N ILE A 3 -4.79 -2.65 -5.39
CA ILE A 3 -3.47 -3.22 -5.18
C ILE A 3 -3.27 -3.59 -3.72
N VAL A 4 -2.43 -4.59 -3.52
CA VAL A 4 -1.87 -4.94 -2.22
C VAL A 4 -0.39 -4.57 -2.28
N VAL A 5 0.01 -3.62 -1.44
CA VAL A 5 1.41 -3.23 -1.28
C VAL A 5 1.94 -3.80 0.01
N ARG A 6 3.20 -4.24 0.00
CA ARG A 6 3.89 -4.67 1.22
C ARG A 6 5.00 -3.70 1.55
N LEU A 7 4.84 -3.01 2.67
CA LEU A 7 5.80 -2.03 3.14
C LEU A 7 6.55 -2.55 4.37
N PRO A 8 7.87 -2.36 4.47
CA PRO A 8 8.59 -2.61 5.70
C PRO A 8 8.09 -1.69 6.81
N TYR A 9 8.14 -2.14 8.07
CA TYR A 9 7.71 -1.35 9.23
C TYR A 9 8.43 0.01 9.36
N ALA A 10 9.65 0.12 8.83
CA ALA A 10 10.39 1.37 8.77
C ALA A 10 9.71 2.45 7.91
N MET A 11 8.78 2.05 7.01
CA MET A 11 7.98 2.93 6.16
C MET A 11 6.55 3.13 6.67
N GLY A 12 6.34 3.04 7.99
CA GLY A 12 5.04 3.32 8.63
C GLY A 12 4.44 4.68 8.24
N GLY A 13 5.26 5.73 8.07
CA GLY A 13 4.77 7.04 7.63
C GLY A 13 4.22 7.07 6.20
N MET A 14 4.61 6.11 5.35
CA MET A 14 4.06 5.99 3.99
C MET A 14 2.64 5.38 4.01
N VAL A 15 2.30 4.62 5.06
CA VAL A 15 0.93 4.13 5.30
C VAL A 15 -0.02 5.30 5.54
N GLU A 16 0.39 6.30 6.35
CA GLU A 16 -0.42 7.51 6.56
C GLU A 16 -0.65 8.29 5.26
N THR A 17 0.39 8.39 4.41
CA THR A 17 0.25 9.04 3.09
C THR A 17 -0.70 8.27 2.17
N LEU A 18 -0.72 6.95 2.26
CA LEU A 18 -1.69 6.09 1.59
C LEU A 18 -3.10 6.28 2.13
N HIS A 19 -3.27 6.51 3.43
CA HIS A 19 -4.58 6.82 4.02
C HIS A 19 -5.15 8.17 3.55
N ASP A 20 -4.29 9.15 3.26
CA ASP A 20 -4.70 10.47 2.78
C ASP A 20 -4.92 10.49 1.25
N GLY A 21 -4.04 9.83 0.49
CA GLY A 21 -4.02 9.86 -0.97
C GLY A 21 -4.65 8.65 -1.67
N ALA A 22 -5.12 7.64 -0.94
CA ALA A 22 -5.73 6.44 -1.48
C ALA A 22 -6.88 5.93 -0.61
N GLN A 23 -7.72 5.06 -1.18
CA GLN A 23 -8.76 4.39 -0.42
C GLN A 23 -8.20 3.09 0.17
N VAL A 24 -7.76 3.15 1.42
CA VAL A 24 -7.32 1.96 2.16
C VAL A 24 -8.54 1.09 2.48
N LYS A 25 -8.50 -0.16 2.01
CA LYS A 25 -9.52 -1.19 2.24
C LYS A 25 -9.21 -1.98 3.51
N SER A 26 -7.96 -2.42 3.63
CA SER A 26 -7.49 -3.23 4.75
C SER A 26 -6.00 -3.03 4.99
N VAL A 27 -5.58 -3.15 6.24
CA VAL A 27 -4.18 -3.12 6.65
C VAL A 27 -3.92 -4.35 7.50
N ASP A 28 -3.01 -5.20 7.04
CA ASP A 28 -2.57 -6.40 7.74
C ASP A 28 -1.11 -6.25 8.19
N TYR A 29 -0.86 -6.57 9.45
CA TYR A 29 0.48 -6.43 10.05
C TYR A 29 1.09 -7.82 10.17
N THR A 30 1.82 -8.21 9.13
CA THR A 30 2.50 -9.51 9.06
C THR A 30 3.91 -9.44 9.65
N PRO A 31 4.52 -10.58 10.06
CA PRO A 31 5.91 -10.60 10.52
C PRO A 31 6.93 -10.19 9.44
N GLU A 32 6.59 -10.30 8.15
CA GLU A 32 7.50 -9.87 7.08
C GLU A 32 7.23 -8.42 6.60
N GLY A 33 6.18 -7.75 7.09
CA GLY A 33 5.88 -6.35 6.81
C GLY A 33 4.42 -5.96 6.99
N ILE A 34 4.09 -4.72 6.63
CA ILE A 34 2.74 -4.18 6.63
C ILE A 34 2.15 -4.36 5.23
N GLU A 35 1.15 -5.22 5.11
CA GLU A 35 0.40 -5.41 3.88
C GLU A 35 -0.80 -4.46 3.88
N ILE A 36 -0.89 -3.62 2.86
CA ILE A 36 -1.94 -2.63 2.74
C ILE A 36 -2.70 -2.92 1.46
N GLU A 37 -3.95 -3.29 1.62
CA GLU A 37 -4.89 -3.37 0.52
C GLU A 37 -5.52 -1.98 0.35
N ALA A 38 -5.26 -1.35 -0.80
CA ALA A 38 -5.79 -0.03 -1.10
C ALA A 38 -6.13 0.12 -2.58
N VAL A 39 -7.11 0.96 -2.86
CA VAL A 39 -7.44 1.40 -4.21
C VAL A 39 -6.77 2.74 -4.44
N VAL A 40 -5.82 2.74 -5.37
CA VAL A 40 -5.02 3.92 -5.75
C VAL A 40 -5.36 4.40 -7.16
N ASP A 41 -5.11 5.68 -7.41
CA ASP A 41 -5.10 6.29 -8.74
C ASP A 41 -3.85 5.92 -9.54
N GLY A 42 -3.91 6.07 -10.87
CA GLY A 42 -2.81 5.68 -11.78
C GLY A 42 -1.46 6.36 -11.47
N ILE A 43 -1.49 7.55 -10.86
CA ILE A 43 -0.28 8.27 -10.43
C ILE A 43 0.36 7.61 -9.20
N LEU A 44 -0.43 7.32 -8.16
CA LEU A 44 0.06 6.63 -6.96
C LEU A 44 0.51 5.20 -7.29
N TYR A 45 -0.25 4.53 -8.15
CA TYR A 45 0.10 3.21 -8.67
C TYR A 45 1.51 3.19 -9.27
N GLY A 46 1.85 4.17 -10.11
CA GLY A 46 3.19 4.28 -10.70
C GLY A 46 4.32 4.43 -9.67
N ARG A 47 4.08 5.15 -8.56
CA ARG A 47 5.06 5.30 -7.47
C ARG A 47 5.18 4.06 -6.60
N LEU A 48 4.06 3.39 -6.35
CA LEU A 48 4.01 2.23 -5.45
C LEU A 48 4.31 0.92 -6.16
N ARG A 49 4.43 0.93 -7.49
CA ARG A 49 4.63 -0.24 -8.34
C ARG A 49 5.73 -1.18 -7.87
N GLU A 50 6.80 -0.65 -7.31
CA GLU A 50 7.93 -1.43 -6.79
C GLU A 50 7.61 -2.21 -5.50
N TYR A 51 6.56 -1.80 -4.77
CA TYR A 51 6.10 -2.39 -3.52
C TYR A 51 4.82 -3.22 -3.68
N ILE A 52 4.24 -3.27 -4.89
CA ILE A 52 3.04 -4.05 -5.18
C ILE A 52 3.40 -5.53 -5.14
N ILE A 53 2.77 -6.27 -4.25
CA ILE A 53 2.88 -7.73 -4.18
C ILE A 53 1.71 -8.44 -4.84
N ARG A 54 0.57 -7.74 -4.99
CA ARG A 54 -0.63 -8.29 -5.61
C ARG A 54 -1.48 -7.20 -6.26
N GLU A 55 -2.09 -7.52 -7.39
CA GLU A 55 -3.06 -6.69 -8.10
C GLU A 55 -4.38 -7.48 -8.24
N CYS A 56 -5.53 -6.82 -8.07
CA CYS A 56 -6.85 -7.45 -8.14
C CYS A 56 -7.76 -6.77 -9.17
#